data_AF-A0AB73RYI2-F1
#
_entry.id   AF-A0AB73RYI2-F1
#
_cell.length_a   1.000
_cell.length_b   1.000
_cell.length_c   1.000
_cell.angle_alpha   90.00
_cell.angle_beta   90.00
_cell.angle_gamma   90.00
#
_symmetry.space_group_name_H-M   'P 1'
#
loop_
_entity.id
_entity.type
_entity.pdbx_description
1 polymer ?
#
loop_
_entity_poly.entity_id
_entity_poly.type
_entity_poly.pdbx_seq_one_letter_code
_entity_poly.pdbx_strand_id
1 'polypeptide(L)'
;MILENVSTIGALAFLFLMIYLATDPKDVSLLTIPAYFGGMWVTNWLTENGFQGTFMYTCWLVVYTVIMIFLFFASIRLGIRNIKYIKEKIRKRRAIKK
;
A
#
# COMPACT_ATOMS: atom_id res chain seq x y z
N MET A 1 4.51 1.33 25.68
CA MET A 1 4.37 0.13 24.84
C MET A 1 3.29 0.24 23.77
N ILE A 2 2.00 0.41 24.11
CA ILE A 2 0.91 0.43 23.10
C ILE A 2 0.86 1.76 22.32
N LEU A 3 0.94 2.91 23.01
CA LEU A 3 1.02 4.24 22.36
C LEU A 3 2.27 4.39 21.46
N GLU A 4 3.38 3.77 21.85
CA GLU A 4 4.60 3.71 21.02
C GLU A 4 4.34 2.90 19.73
N ASN A 5 3.64 1.77 19.81
CA ASN A 5 3.28 0.98 18.63
C ASN A 5 2.35 1.74 17.67
N VAL A 6 1.33 2.44 18.18
CA VAL A 6 0.45 3.30 17.36
C VAL A 6 1.24 4.39 16.67
N SER A 7 2.12 5.07 17.42
CA SER A 7 2.98 6.13 16.86
C SER A 7 3.97 5.59 15.81
N THR A 8 4.48 4.38 16.01
CA THR A 8 5.42 3.73 15.08
C THR A 8 4.72 3.30 13.79
N ILE A 9 3.51 2.74 13.87
CA ILE A 9 2.72 2.35 12.69
C ILE A 9 2.31 3.59 11.89
N GLY A 10 1.90 4.67 12.57
CA GLY A 10 1.60 5.96 11.93
C GLY A 10 2.83 6.58 11.24
N ALA A 11 4.00 6.54 11.90
CA ALA A 11 5.26 7.02 11.33
C ALA A 11 5.67 6.22 10.08
N LEU A 12 5.50 4.90 10.10
CA LEU A 12 5.73 4.03 8.94
C LEU A 12 4.77 4.38 7.78
N ALA A 13 3.49 4.56 8.07
CA ALA A 13 2.51 4.98 7.07
C ALA A 13 2.91 6.29 6.39
N PHE A 14 3.34 7.27 7.19
CA PHE A 14 3.79 8.57 6.68
C PHE A 14 5.08 8.46 5.86
N LEU A 15 6.06 7.70 6.32
CA LEU A 15 7.32 7.49 5.61
C LEU A 15 7.09 6.86 4.23
N PHE A 16 6.27 5.80 4.16
CA PHE A 16 5.96 5.17 2.87
C PHE A 16 5.10 6.04 1.96
N LEU A 17 4.26 6.92 2.53
CA LEU A 17 3.51 7.91 1.76
C LEU A 17 4.46 8.95 1.15
N MET A 18 5.45 9.42 1.90
CA MET A 18 6.47 10.34 1.41
C MET A 18 7.33 9.71 0.31
N ILE A 19 7.70 8.43 0.46
CA ILE A 19 8.38 7.68 -0.60
C ILE A 19 7.50 7.59 -1.85
N TYR A 20 6.21 7.28 -1.71
CA TYR A 20 5.28 7.26 -2.83
C TYR A 20 5.21 8.62 -3.55
N LEU A 21 5.03 9.72 -2.79
CA LEU A 21 4.97 11.08 -3.35
C LEU A 21 6.27 11.49 -4.04
N ALA A 22 7.41 10.97 -3.59
CA ALA A 22 8.71 11.18 -4.20
C ALA A 22 8.98 10.27 -5.41
N THR A 23 8.12 9.28 -5.67
CA THR A 23 8.23 8.35 -6.80
C THR A 23 7.25 8.72 -7.92
N ASP A 24 7.54 8.27 -9.14
CA ASP A 24 6.69 8.52 -10.31
C ASP A 24 5.22 8.09 -10.03
N PRO A 25 4.21 8.96 -10.24
CA PRO A 25 2.82 8.71 -9.84
C PRO A 25 2.14 7.55 -10.59
N LYS A 26 2.82 6.98 -11.58
CA LYS A 26 2.35 5.82 -12.36
C LYS A 26 2.35 4.51 -11.57
N ASP A 27 3.06 4.45 -10.45
CA ASP A 27 3.17 3.25 -9.63
C ASP A 27 2.21 3.29 -8.44
N VAL A 28 0.91 3.22 -8.75
CA VAL A 28 -0.20 3.05 -7.79
C VAL A 28 0.03 1.86 -6.84
N SER A 29 0.87 0.90 -7.22
CA SER A 29 1.29 -0.21 -6.33
C SER A 29 2.04 0.27 -5.09
N LEU A 30 2.81 1.35 -5.18
CA LEU A 30 3.54 1.90 -4.03
C LEU A 30 2.61 2.51 -2.98
N LEU A 31 1.36 2.82 -3.33
CA LEU A 31 0.32 3.23 -2.37
C LEU A 31 -0.18 2.07 -1.49
N THR A 32 0.05 0.81 -1.86
CA THR A 32 -0.37 -0.34 -1.02
C THR A 32 0.27 -0.30 0.36
N ILE A 33 1.55 0.05 0.44
CA ILE A 33 2.33 0.04 1.67
C ILE A 33 1.83 1.12 2.65
N PRO A 34 1.74 2.41 2.29
CA PRO A 34 1.20 3.42 3.18
C PRO A 34 -0.29 3.20 3.48
N ALA A 35 -1.09 2.71 2.53
CA ALA A 35 -2.49 2.37 2.79
C ALA A 35 -2.61 1.24 3.83
N TYR A 36 -1.74 0.22 3.77
CA TYR A 36 -1.71 -0.87 4.74
C TYR A 36 -1.36 -0.39 6.15
N PHE A 37 -0.26 0.36 6.29
CA PHE A 37 0.16 0.90 7.59
C PHE A 37 -0.82 1.93 8.13
N GLY A 38 -1.32 2.84 7.29
CA GLY A 38 -2.34 3.81 7.68
C GLY A 38 -3.64 3.13 8.10
N GLY A 39 -4.02 2.06 7.41
CA GLY A 39 -5.17 1.23 7.73
C GLY A 39 -5.08 0.57 9.11
N MET A 40 -3.94 -0.05 9.40
CA MET A 40 -3.65 -0.62 10.71
C MET A 40 -3.64 0.45 11.81
N TRP A 41 -3.09 1.63 11.53
CA TRP A 41 -3.06 2.74 12.48
C TRP A 41 -4.46 3.18 12.91
N VAL A 42 -5.35 3.45 11.96
CA VAL A 42 -6.74 3.84 12.26
C VAL A 42 -7.50 2.71 12.94
N THR A 43 -7.28 1.46 12.55
CA THR A 43 -7.93 0.29 13.18
C THR A 43 -7.52 0.15 14.65
N ASN A 44 -6.22 0.32 14.96
CA ASN A 44 -5.72 0.32 16.32
C ASN A 44 -6.28 1.49 17.12
N TRP A 45 -6.30 2.69 16.55
CA TRP A 45 -6.88 3.87 17.21
C TRP A 45 -8.37 3.65 17.54
N LEU A 46 -9.18 3.13 16.62
CA LEU A 46 -10.59 2.82 16.89
C LEU A 46 -10.75 1.79 18.00
N THR A 47 -9.89 0.77 18.02
CA THR A 47 -9.92 -0.29 19.03
C THR A 47 -9.56 0.26 20.42
N GLU A 48 -8.52 1.10 20.50
CA GLU A 48 -8.07 1.74 21.74
C GLU A 48 -9.10 2.69 22.34
N ASN A 49 -9.86 3.38 21.49
CA ASN A 49 -10.95 4.25 21.94
C ASN A 49 -12.26 3.48 22.23
N GLY A 50 -12.24 2.15 22.18
CA GLY A 50 -13.40 1.32 22.54
C GLY A 50 -14.50 1.26 21.48
N PHE A 51 -14.22 1.65 20.23
CA PHE A 51 -15.21 1.59 19.13
C PHE A 51 -15.39 0.18 18.55
N GLN A 52 -14.72 -0.84 19.09
CA GLN A 52 -14.82 -2.21 18.61
C GLN A 52 -16.28 -2.71 18.66
N GLY A 53 -16.79 -3.21 17.53
CA GLY A 53 -18.18 -3.69 17.42
C GLY A 53 -19.23 -2.60 17.15
N THR A 54 -18.83 -1.33 17.04
CA THR A 54 -19.73 -0.25 16.65
C THR A 54 -19.94 -0.20 15.13
N PHE A 55 -21.02 0.45 14.69
CA PHE A 55 -21.26 0.73 13.27
C PHE A 55 -20.09 1.45 12.61
N MET A 56 -19.47 2.41 13.32
CA MET A 56 -18.31 3.17 12.82
C MET A 56 -17.12 2.25 12.52
N TYR A 57 -16.81 1.30 13.40
CA TYR A 57 -15.74 0.32 13.20
C TYR A 57 -16.02 -0.61 12.02
N THR A 58 -17.27 -1.09 11.89
CA THR A 58 -17.68 -1.94 10.77
C THR A 58 -17.60 -1.18 9.43
N CYS A 59 -18.09 0.06 9.37
CA CYS A 59 -17.96 0.90 8.18
C CYS A 59 -16.50 1.13 7.79
N TRP A 60 -15.63 1.42 8.77
CA TRP A 60 -14.21 1.57 8.55
C TRP A 60 -13.58 0.30 7.95
N LEU A 61 -13.85 -0.88 8.52
CA LEU A 61 -13.32 -2.14 8.01
C LEU A 61 -13.78 -2.44 6.58
N VAL A 62 -15.05 -2.15 6.25
CA VAL A 62 -15.57 -2.34 4.89
C VAL A 62 -14.84 -1.43 3.90
N VAL A 63 -14.74 -0.13 4.21
CA VAL A 63 -14.03 0.84 3.36
C VAL A 63 -12.56 0.44 3.18
N TYR A 64 -11.89 0.11 4.28
CA TYR A 64 -10.50 -0.30 4.27
C TYR A 64 -10.28 -1.56 3.42
N THR A 65 -11.13 -2.57 3.56
CA THR A 65 -11.06 -3.81 2.77
C THR A 65 -11.25 -3.54 1.27
N VAL A 66 -12.22 -2.70 0.90
CA VAL A 66 -12.46 -2.33 -0.50
C VAL A 66 -11.25 -1.62 -1.11
N ILE A 67 -10.64 -0.69 -0.37
CA ILE A 67 -9.42 0.01 -0.80
C ILE A 67 -8.27 -0.98 -0.99
N MET A 68 -8.06 -1.90 -0.05
CA MET A 68 -6.99 -2.89 -0.11
C MET A 68 -7.16 -3.84 -1.30
N ILE A 69 -8.38 -4.29 -1.60
CA ILE A 69 -8.67 -5.12 -2.77
C ILE A 69 -8.30 -4.37 -4.07
N PHE A 70 -8.72 -3.11 -4.19
CA PHE A 70 -8.40 -2.29 -5.37
C PHE A 70 -6.88 -2.13 -5.57
N LEU A 71 -6.17 -1.80 -4.50
CA LEU A 71 -4.71 -1.61 -4.54
C LEU A 71 -3.96 -2.92 -4.82
N PHE A 72 -4.48 -4.06 -4.38
CA PHE A 72 -3.93 -5.37 -4.69
C PHE A 72 -4.00 -5.68 -6.19
N PHE A 73 -5.16 -5.45 -6.83
CA PHE A 73 -5.29 -5.60 -8.28
C PHE A 73 -4.41 -4.63 -9.06
N ALA A 74 -4.32 -3.37 -8.61
CA ALA A 74 -3.42 -2.39 -9.21
C ALA A 74 -1.95 -2.86 -9.14
N SER A 75 -1.55 -3.48 -8.04
CA SER A 75 -0.20 -3.99 -7.83
C SER A 75 0.13 -5.19 -8.72
N ILE A 76 -0.80 -6.14 -8.87
CA ILE A 76 -0.63 -7.26 -9.81
C ILE A 76 -0.48 -6.75 -11.24
N ARG A 77 -1.34 -5.80 -11.65
CA ARG A 77 -1.31 -5.23 -13.01
C ARG A 77 0.03 -4.57 -13.32
N LEU A 78 0.59 -3.84 -12.35
CA LEU A 78 1.91 -3.21 -12.48
C LEU A 78 3.03 -4.24 -12.52
N GLY A 79 3.00 -5.26 -11.66
CA GLY A 79 3.98 -6.36 -11.66
C GLY A 79 4.07 -7.05 -13.02
N ILE A 80 2.92 -7.38 -13.64
CA ILE A 80 2.87 -7.98 -14.98
C ILE A 80 3.48 -7.05 -16.04
N ARG A 81 3.16 -5.75 -15.99
CA ARG A 81 3.71 -4.76 -16.93
C ARG A 81 5.23 -4.64 -16.80
N ASN A 82 5.74 -4.67 -15.58
CA ASN A 82 7.16 -4.54 -15.30
C ASN A 82 7.94 -5.78 -15.77
N ILE A 83 7.40 -6.99 -15.55
CA ILE A 83 7.98 -8.24 -16.08
C ILE A 83 8.06 -8.20 -17.61
N LYS A 84 6.98 -7.75 -18.27
CA LYS A 84 6.95 -7.63 -19.73
C LYS A 84 8.02 -6.64 -20.23
N TYR A 85 8.14 -5.48 -19.58
CA TYR A 85 9.15 -4.47 -19.89
C TYR A 85 10.59 -5.03 -19.72
N ILE A 86 10.88 -5.70 -18.61
CA ILE A 86 12.19 -6.32 -18.37
C ILE A 86 12.52 -7.37 -19.44
N LYS A 87 11.55 -8.24 -19.76
CA LYS A 87 11.71 -9.28 -20.78
C LYS A 87 12.02 -8.66 -22.16
N GLU A 88 11.34 -7.56 -22.50
CA GLU A 88 11.55 -6.83 -23.75
C GLU A 88 12.91 -6.11 -23.78
N LYS A 89 13.32 -5.50 -22.66
CA LYS A 89 14.64 -4.88 -22.49
C LYS A 89 15.77 -5.90 -22.65
N ILE A 90 15.63 -7.11 -22.10
CA ILE A 90 16.60 -8.20 -22.26
C ILE A 90 16.67 -8.65 -23.73
N ARG A 91 15.52 -8.80 -24.40
CA ARG A 91 15.46 -9.19 -25.82
C ARG A 91 16.19 -8.17 -26.71
N LYS A 92 15.92 -6.87 -26.53
CA LYS A 92 16.59 -5.80 -27.29
C LYS A 92 18.10 -5.80 -27.08
N ARG A 93 18.58 -5.96 -25.84
CA ARG A 93 20.03 -6.06 -25.56
C ARG A 93 20.70 -7.26 -26.22
N ARG A 94 20.02 -8.41 -26.30
CA ARG A 94 20.56 -9.60 -27.02
C ARG A 94 20.65 -9.38 -28.52
N ALA A 95 19.71 -8.64 -29.11
CA ALA A 95 19.72 -8.34 -30.54
C ALA A 95 20.84 -7.37 -30.96
N ILE A 96 21.28 -6.48 -30.07
CA ILE A 96 22.37 -5.53 -30.33
C ILE A 96 23.77 -6.19 -30.18
N LYS A 97 23.86 -7.27 -29.40
CA LYS A 97 25.12 -8.02 -29.19
C LYS A 97 25.41 -9.08 -30.26
N LYS A 98 24.51 -9.27 -31.22
CA LYS A 98 24.63 -10.25 -32.30
C LYS A 98 24.85 -9.52 -33.62
#